data_AF-A0A8S2SAA1-F1
#
_entry.id   AF-A0A8S2SAA1-F1
#
_cell.length_a   1.000
_cell.length_b   1.000
_cell.length_c   1.000
_cell.angle_alpha   90.00
_cell.angle_beta   90.00
_cell.angle_gamma   90.00
#
_symmetry.space_group_name_H-M   'P 1'
#
loop_
_entity.id
_entity.type
_entity.pdbx_description
1 polymer ?
#
loop_
_entity_poly.entity_id
_entity_poly.type
_entity_poly.pdbx_seq_one_letter_code
_entity_poly.pdbx_strand_id
1 'polypeptide(L)' 'DEAACKFRRPSVASTCDGFVDIPEGNETALQEALAIQGPVAVAIDASQSSFQFYSSV' A
#
# COMPACT_ATOMS: atom_id res chain seq x y z
N ASP A 1 14.47 10.34 19.89
CA ASP A 1 14.14 9.05 20.50
C ASP A 1 13.94 7.98 19.44
N GLU A 2 14.94 7.14 19.18
CA GLU A 2 14.78 5.97 18.31
C GLU A 2 14.11 4.86 19.13
N ALA A 3 12.85 4.56 18.83
CA ALA A 3 12.16 3.46 19.47
C ALA A 3 12.77 2.13 19.00
N ALA A 4 13.34 1.36 19.94
CA ALA A 4 13.93 0.06 19.62
C ALA A 4 12.90 -0.94 19.07
N CYS A 5 13.30 -1.75 18.09
CA CYS A 5 12.47 -2.80 17.50
C CYS A 5 11.99 -3.79 18.57
N LYS A 6 10.67 -3.98 18.66
CA LYS A 6 10.01 -4.87 19.63
C LYS A 6 9.58 -6.22 19.04
N PHE A 7 10.15 -6.61 17.91
CA PHE A 7 9.81 -7.88 17.25
C PHE A 7 10.04 -9.09 18.17
N ARG A 8 9.08 -10.01 18.18
CA ARG A 8 9.16 -11.28 18.91
C ARG A 8 8.73 -12.40 17.98
N ARG A 9 9.63 -13.35 17.71
CA ARG A 9 9.36 -14.55 16.90
C ARG A 9 8.07 -15.29 17.28
N PRO A 10 7.75 -15.54 18.57
CA PRO A 10 6.50 -16.24 18.92
C PRO A 10 5.23 -15.41 18.69
N SER A 11 5.35 -14.13 18.34
CA SER A 11 4.23 -13.21 18.10
C SER A 11 3.99 -12.92 16.62
N VAL A 12 4.56 -13.72 15.72
CA VAL A 12 4.32 -13.61 14.27
C VAL A 12 2.87 -14.00 13.99
N ALA A 13 2.09 -13.05 13.46
CA ALA A 13 0.69 -13.26 13.09
C ALA A 13 0.51 -13.76 11.65
N SER A 14 1.45 -13.40 10.75
CA SER A 14 1.43 -13.81 9.35
C SER A 14 2.82 -13.74 8.73
N THR A 15 3.01 -14.45 7.63
CA THR A 15 4.23 -14.47 6.81
C THR A 15 3.92 -13.95 5.40
N CYS A 16 4.93 -13.38 4.75
CA CYS A 16 4.83 -12.93 3.37
C CYS A 16 5.74 -13.83 2.51
N ASP A 17 5.14 -14.55 1.56
CA ASP A 17 5.86 -15.49 0.71
C ASP A 17 6.33 -14.85 -0.62
N GLY A 18 5.94 -13.60 -0.89
CA GLY A 18 6.36 -12.84 -2.06
C GLY A 18 5.47 -11.64 -2.36
N PHE A 19 5.81 -10.91 -3.42
CA PHE A 19 5.02 -9.81 -3.96
C PHE A 19 5.12 -9.79 -5.50
N VAL A 20 4.20 -9.10 -6.14
CA VAL A 20 4.17 -8.90 -7.59
C VAL A 20 3.96 -7.42 -7.86
N ASP A 21 4.75 -6.88 -8.78
CA ASP A 21 4.61 -5.49 -9.24
C ASP A 21 3.67 -5.41 -10.44
N ILE A 22 2.83 -4.37 -10.43
CA ILE A 22 1.96 -4.02 -11.56
C ILE A 22 2.77 -3.16 -12.53
N PRO A 23 2.65 -3.34 -13.86
CA PRO A 23 3.35 -2.49 -14.82
C PRO A 23 3.09 -1.00 -14.58
N GLU A 24 4.17 -0.22 -14.54
CA GLU A 24 4.10 1.21 -14.26
C GLU A 24 3.16 1.93 -15.24
N GLY A 25 2.30 2.79 -14.71
CA GLY A 25 1.34 3.57 -15.49
C GLY A 25 0.19 2.77 -16.12
N ASN A 26 0.09 1.46 -15.90
CA ASN A 26 -0.98 0.63 -16.47
C ASN A 26 -2.19 0.55 -15.53
N GLU A 27 -3.09 1.54 -15.66
CA GLU A 27 -4.31 1.62 -14.83
C GLU A 27 -5.29 0.46 -15.09
N THR A 28 -5.31 -0.12 -16.29
CA THR A 28 -6.15 -1.31 -16.58
C THR A 28 -5.67 -2.52 -15.77
N ALA A 29 -4.36 -2.77 -15.75
CA ALA A 29 -3.78 -3.83 -14.94
C ALA A 29 -3.97 -3.57 -13.43
N LEU A 30 -3.91 -2.31 -13.00
CA LEU A 30 -4.21 -1.93 -11.60
C LEU A 30 -5.67 -2.24 -11.24
N GLN A 31 -6.62 -1.87 -12.11
CA GLN A 31 -8.03 -2.16 -11.90
C GLN A 31 -8.31 -3.67 -11.81
N GLU A 32 -7.71 -4.46 -12.70
CA GLU A 32 -7.83 -5.92 -12.67
C GLU A 32 -7.25 -6.52 -11.39
N ALA A 33 -6.07 -6.06 -10.96
CA ALA A 33 -5.45 -6.50 -9.72
C ALA A 33 -6.31 -6.18 -8.50
N LEU A 34 -6.90 -4.98 -8.43
CA LEU A 34 -7.82 -4.61 -7.35
C LEU A 34 -9.06 -5.51 -7.30
N ALA A 35 -9.62 -5.85 -8.47
CA ALA A 35 -10.81 -6.69 -8.56
C ALA A 35 -10.55 -8.15 -8.18
N ILE A 36 -9.37 -8.68 -8.50
CA ILE A 36 -9.07 -10.12 -8.39
C ILE A 36 -8.25 -10.45 -7.13
N GLN A 37 -7.26 -9.63 -6.80
CA GLN A 37 -6.29 -9.90 -5.71
C GLN A 37 -6.64 -9.16 -4.42
N GLY A 38 -7.34 -8.03 -4.51
CA GLY A 38 -7.71 -7.20 -3.37
C GLY A 38 -6.86 -5.93 -3.25
N PRO A 39 -6.72 -5.36 -2.03
CA PRO A 39 -6.02 -4.09 -1.84
C PRO A 39 -4.56 -4.12 -2.34
N VAL A 40 -4.17 -3.08 -3.07
CA VAL A 40 -2.83 -2.92 -3.64
C VAL A 40 -2.13 -1.73 -3.00
N ALA A 41 -0.87 -1.89 -2.61
CA ALA A 41 -0.05 -0.78 -2.14
C ALA A 41 0.39 0.10 -3.33
N VAL A 42 0.20 1.43 -3.22
CA VAL A 42 0.52 2.39 -4.28
C VAL A 42 1.24 3.62 -3.72
N ALA A 43 2.01 4.30 -4.56
CA ALA A 43 2.60 5.61 -4.27
C ALA A 43 1.84 6.70 -5.03
N ILE A 44 1.63 7.84 -4.37
CA ILE A 44 0.95 9.02 -4.94
C ILE A 44 1.70 10.30 -4.56
N ASP A 45 1.53 11.35 -5.35
CA ASP A 45 1.96 12.70 -4.97
C ASP A 45 0.91 13.35 -4.06
N ALA A 46 1.19 13.38 -2.77
CA ALA A 46 0.34 13.99 -1.75
C ALA A 46 0.80 15.42 -1.34
N SER A 47 1.69 16.06 -2.10
CA SER A 47 2.30 17.34 -1.72
C SER A 47 1.36 18.55 -1.85
N GLN A 48 0.25 18.41 -2.59
CA GLN A 48 -0.65 19.52 -2.88
C GLN A 48 -1.67 19.76 -1.75
N SER A 49 -1.92 21.04 -1.43
CA SER A 49 -2.94 21.43 -0.43
C SER A 49 -4.36 21.02 -0.83
N SER A 50 -4.64 20.96 -2.14
CA SER A 50 -5.89 20.43 -2.69
C SER A 50 -6.13 18.97 -2.29
N PHE A 51 -5.07 18.16 -2.20
CA PHE A 51 -5.14 16.78 -1.76
C PHE A 51 -5.27 16.70 -0.23
N GLN A 52 -4.50 17.51 0.51
CA GLN A 52 -4.56 17.55 1.99
C GLN A 52 -5.96 17.90 2.51
N PHE A 53 -6.64 18.83 1.85
CA PHE A 53 -7.99 19.28 2.20
C PHE A 53 -9.07 18.70 1.28
N TYR A 54 -8.76 17.61 0.56
CA TYR A 54 -9.76 16.90 -0.24
C TYR A 54 -10.88 16.40 0.69
N SER A 55 -12.10 16.77 0.38
CA SER A 55 -13.30 16.35 1.09
C SER A 55 -14.41 16.09 0.09
N SER A 56 -15.12 14.98 0.28
CA SER A 56 -16.39 14.73 -0.39
C SER A 56 -17.48 15.05 0.61
N VAL A 57 -18.26 16.10 0.33
CA VAL A 57 -19.53 16.35 1.03
C VAL A 57 -20.62 15.49 0.41
#